data_AF-A0A8B6BME8-F1
#
_entry.id   AF-A0A8B6BME8-F1
#
_cell.length_a   1.000
_cell.length_b   1.000
_cell.length_c   1.000
_cell.angle_alpha   90.00
_cell.angle_beta   90.00
_cell.angle_gamma   90.00
#
_symmetry.space_group_name_H-M   'P 1'
#
loop_
_entity.id
_entity.type
_entity.pdbx_description
1 polymer ?
#
loop_
_entity_poly.entity_id
_entity_poly.type
_entity_poly.pdbx_seq_one_letter_code
_entity_poly.pdbx_strand_id
1 'polypeptide(L)'
;MQRVLQDVFGLSYEQSAGFDYHVGKGYNIFKDAVTQFFPLEMQVDEKTQHGLPANVHLKECASFEIKCETIKDNNDYVSRRLKELQIDVGGDINFGAFNLQLRSGYNHDRTSTSYTKQMLDKSSFLVEHRIQKVDIRQPYIISDEFTNDVNALPDDYDLKDESRVLKWKAFFDKWGMYVVTGAYIGGSLSGQVKVVKEKSAKTTPEDAQVALAMKMSFLQRDSKMNFCKVDEKITIKENVSAIHSLSLKWDGGNRNTYKTSLENIERSDWNDWVYSLGFSPVPLWTSLDLYPLYQLASKINPEKATKMQMAMNLALRGKFAFEASKDDNRANTASSNNSDGCFNENAYVILHNQKTRRMKDLSVGDKLLAVDSNGTMSEDEVIAWIHQVRDDQYTFLEIVHELGKITLTPEHIIFVGNSRKPQHASTLRPGDKVSVLVNYYHHQTVTMAVVLSIIEVKGRGMYAPLTYSGRLLVDNVDVSCYCTINPIQAVGRELISSHALAHAGFFPLRLAFKFGLNINNNQLNDETGIHCYARWLMKVILG
;
A
#
# COMPACT_ATOMS: atom_id res chain seq x y z
N MET A 1 -19.33 15.17 12.80
CA MET A 1 -19.82 13.85 12.33
C MET A 1 -19.99 12.84 13.46
N GLN A 2 -19.07 12.72 14.42
CA GLN A 2 -19.26 11.82 15.57
C GLN A 2 -20.56 12.09 16.36
N ARG A 3 -20.93 13.36 16.56
CA ARG A 3 -22.23 13.77 17.13
C ARG A 3 -23.41 13.46 16.21
N VAL A 4 -23.28 13.70 14.90
CA VAL A 4 -24.27 13.28 13.88
C VAL A 4 -24.65 11.82 14.01
N LEU A 5 -23.64 10.96 14.12
CA LEU A 5 -23.89 9.54 14.19
C LEU A 5 -24.63 9.15 15.47
N GLN A 6 -24.32 9.82 16.58
CA GLN A 6 -25.00 9.65 17.86
C GLN A 6 -26.45 10.17 17.79
N ASP A 7 -26.65 11.36 17.23
CA ASP A 7 -27.93 12.07 17.24
C ASP A 7 -28.90 11.52 16.18
N VAL A 8 -28.40 11.08 15.02
CA VAL A 8 -29.23 10.59 13.91
C VAL A 8 -29.43 9.08 13.93
N PHE A 9 -28.38 8.31 14.28
CA PHE A 9 -28.43 6.84 14.26
C PHE A 9 -28.45 6.23 15.65
N GLY A 10 -28.49 7.05 16.71
CA GLY A 10 -28.46 6.56 18.09
C GLY A 10 -27.16 5.83 18.45
N LEU A 11 -26.07 6.06 17.71
CA LEU A 11 -24.79 5.38 18.00
C LEU A 11 -24.26 5.82 19.36
N SER A 12 -23.64 4.91 20.09
CA SER A 12 -22.81 5.28 21.24
C SER A 12 -21.58 6.06 20.81
N TYR A 13 -20.93 6.74 21.76
CA TYR A 13 -19.67 7.43 21.52
C TYR A 13 -18.58 6.55 20.94
N GLU A 14 -18.49 5.31 21.43
CA GLU A 14 -17.52 4.31 20.99
C GLU A 14 -17.81 3.84 19.56
N GLN A 15 -19.09 3.63 19.22
CA GLN A 15 -19.52 3.26 17.87
C GLN A 15 -19.27 4.38 16.86
N SER A 16 -19.50 5.64 17.23
CA SER A 16 -19.25 6.78 16.35
C SER A 16 -17.79 7.20 16.27
N ALA A 17 -16.97 6.90 17.29
CA ALA A 17 -15.52 7.10 17.27
C ALA A 17 -14.81 6.16 16.29
N GLY A 18 -15.34 4.94 16.12
CA GLY A 18 -14.78 3.91 15.23
C GLY A 18 -15.36 3.92 13.80
N PHE A 19 -16.28 4.82 13.48
CA PHE A 19 -16.92 4.87 12.16
C PHE A 19 -16.01 5.58 11.14
N ASP A 20 -15.50 4.85 10.15
CA ASP A 20 -14.63 5.40 9.12
C ASP A 20 -15.43 6.12 8.03
N TYR A 21 -15.49 7.44 8.07
CA TYR A 21 -16.21 8.23 7.06
C TYR A 21 -15.45 8.24 5.74
N HIS A 22 -16.11 7.87 4.63
CA HIS A 22 -15.53 8.04 3.29
C HIS A 22 -15.80 9.42 2.72
N VAL A 23 -16.96 9.98 3.00
CA VAL A 23 -17.41 11.26 2.46
C VAL A 23 -16.47 12.37 2.93
N GLY A 24 -16.09 13.26 2.02
CA GLY A 24 -15.14 14.35 2.22
C GLY A 24 -13.68 13.98 2.00
N LYS A 25 -13.34 12.68 1.97
CA LYS A 25 -11.97 12.21 1.74
C LYS A 25 -11.58 12.19 0.27
N GLY A 26 -10.28 12.33 0.02
CA GLY A 26 -9.68 12.08 -1.27
C GLY A 26 -9.87 10.62 -1.73
N TYR A 27 -9.81 10.38 -3.04
CA TYR A 27 -10.01 9.06 -3.63
C TYR A 27 -9.04 8.82 -4.79
N ASN A 28 -8.27 7.74 -4.68
CA ASN A 28 -7.28 7.33 -5.68
C ASN A 28 -7.87 6.25 -6.58
N ILE A 29 -8.15 6.62 -7.83
CA ILE A 29 -8.77 5.72 -8.82
C ILE A 29 -7.84 4.59 -9.29
N PHE A 30 -6.51 4.77 -9.23
CA PHE A 30 -5.56 3.73 -9.63
C PHE A 30 -5.42 2.64 -8.57
N LYS A 31 -5.85 2.90 -7.34
CA LYS A 31 -5.80 1.96 -6.21
C LYS A 31 -7.19 1.52 -5.72
N ASP A 32 -8.27 2.12 -6.24
CA ASP A 32 -9.66 1.94 -5.76
C ASP A 32 -9.75 2.10 -4.24
N ALA A 33 -9.17 3.20 -3.73
CA ALA A 33 -9.00 3.46 -2.31
C ALA A 33 -9.24 4.92 -1.94
N VAL A 34 -9.89 5.14 -0.79
CA VAL A 34 -9.97 6.45 -0.14
C VAL A 34 -8.61 6.82 0.47
N THR A 35 -8.24 8.09 0.40
CA THR A 35 -7.05 8.61 1.10
C THR A 35 -7.43 9.01 2.53
N GLN A 36 -6.44 9.23 3.39
CA GLN A 36 -6.68 9.69 4.75
C GLN A 36 -6.97 11.19 4.87
N PHE A 37 -6.83 11.94 3.76
CA PHE A 37 -6.90 13.40 3.75
C PHE A 37 -8.26 13.90 3.26
N PHE A 38 -8.67 15.08 3.73
CA PHE A 38 -10.00 15.65 3.49
C PHE A 38 -9.92 16.94 2.65
N PRO A 39 -10.06 16.87 1.31
CA PRO A 39 -10.21 18.08 0.49
C PRO A 39 -11.42 18.92 0.86
N LEU A 40 -12.46 18.28 1.42
CA LEU A 40 -13.70 18.94 1.84
C LEU A 40 -13.87 18.87 3.35
N GLU A 41 -14.18 20.03 3.93
CA GLU A 41 -14.54 20.14 5.34
C GLU A 41 -16.03 19.91 5.58
N MET A 42 -16.33 19.35 6.75
CA MET A 42 -17.69 19.19 7.24
C MET A 42 -17.89 20.15 8.42
N GLN A 43 -18.63 21.25 8.22
CA GLN A 43 -18.87 22.23 9.28
C GLN A 43 -19.94 21.75 10.25
N VAL A 44 -19.54 21.31 11.44
CA VAL A 44 -20.47 21.04 12.55
C VAL A 44 -20.80 22.38 13.22
N ASP A 45 -21.97 22.96 12.95
CA ASP A 45 -22.45 24.15 13.67
C ASP A 45 -23.12 23.70 15.00
N GLU A 46 -22.80 24.41 16.09
CA GLU A 46 -23.33 24.19 17.43
C GLU A 46 -24.86 24.35 17.51
N LYS A 47 -25.49 25.00 16.53
CA LYS A 47 -26.94 25.24 16.45
C LYS A 47 -27.70 24.29 15.51
N THR A 48 -27.05 23.24 15.02
CA THR A 48 -27.66 22.34 14.03
C THR A 48 -28.84 21.55 14.62
N GLN A 49 -30.02 21.66 13.98
CA GLN A 49 -31.12 20.74 14.21
C GLN A 49 -30.62 19.32 13.88
N HIS A 50 -30.60 18.44 14.88
CA HIS A 50 -30.16 17.03 14.78
C HIS A 50 -28.65 16.77 14.60
N GLY A 51 -27.77 17.74 14.93
CA GLY A 51 -26.32 17.51 15.04
C GLY A 51 -25.55 17.37 13.71
N LEU A 52 -26.23 17.42 12.57
CA LEU A 52 -25.71 17.35 11.20
C LEU A 52 -24.99 18.63 10.75
N PRO A 53 -23.77 18.55 10.18
CA PRO A 53 -23.16 19.66 9.47
C PRO A 53 -24.11 20.27 8.43
N ALA A 54 -24.14 21.59 8.31
CA ALA A 54 -25.08 22.27 7.41
C ALA A 54 -24.91 21.87 5.93
N ASN A 55 -23.73 21.38 5.53
CA ASN A 55 -23.43 20.93 4.18
C ASN A 55 -23.61 19.41 3.95
N VAL A 56 -23.95 18.65 4.99
CA VAL A 56 -24.16 17.20 4.92
C VAL A 56 -25.65 16.87 4.91
N HIS A 57 -26.07 16.07 3.94
CA HIS A 57 -27.44 15.62 3.79
C HIS A 57 -27.50 14.10 3.91
N LEU A 58 -28.51 13.63 4.64
CA LEU A 58 -28.87 12.22 4.70
C LEU A 58 -30.12 12.01 3.87
N LYS A 59 -30.04 11.06 2.94
CA LYS A 59 -31.17 10.62 2.13
C LYS A 59 -31.51 9.20 2.53
N GLU A 60 -32.73 8.99 3.02
CA GLU A 60 -33.23 7.63 3.20
C GLU A 60 -33.21 6.87 1.87
N CYS A 61 -32.64 5.68 1.91
CA CYS A 61 -32.48 4.83 0.75
C CYS A 61 -32.54 3.38 1.19
N ALA A 62 -33.74 2.80 1.20
CA ALA A 62 -33.90 1.36 1.34
C ALA A 62 -33.65 0.71 -0.03
N SER A 63 -32.42 0.27 -0.26
CA SER A 63 -32.06 -0.45 -1.48
C SER A 63 -31.07 -1.57 -1.18
N PHE A 64 -30.87 -2.44 -2.14
CA PHE A 64 -30.01 -3.60 -1.98
C PHE A 64 -29.19 -3.81 -3.25
N GLU A 65 -28.03 -4.41 -3.08
CA GLU A 65 -27.13 -4.75 -4.17
C GLU A 65 -26.70 -6.21 -3.98
N ILE A 66 -26.76 -7.02 -5.03
CA ILE A 66 -26.16 -8.35 -5.04
C ILE A 66 -25.16 -8.39 -6.18
N LYS A 67 -23.93 -8.78 -5.89
CA LYS A 67 -22.85 -8.93 -6.87
C LYS A 67 -22.28 -10.34 -6.83
N CYS A 68 -22.22 -10.94 -8.01
CA CYS A 68 -21.55 -12.20 -8.28
C CYS A 68 -21.22 -12.26 -9.77
N GLU A 69 -20.33 -11.38 -10.21
CA GLU A 69 -19.95 -11.21 -11.61
C GLU A 69 -18.63 -11.89 -11.91
N THR A 70 -18.49 -12.34 -13.15
CA THR A 70 -17.24 -12.90 -13.68
C THR A 70 -16.55 -11.87 -14.57
N ILE A 71 -15.25 -11.66 -14.33
CA ILE A 71 -14.36 -10.80 -15.11
C ILE A 71 -13.48 -11.64 -16.04
N LYS A 72 -13.29 -11.15 -17.26
CA LYS A 72 -12.45 -11.83 -18.27
C LYS A 72 -10.96 -11.70 -17.96
N ASP A 73 -10.55 -10.48 -17.66
CA ASP A 73 -9.18 -10.09 -17.35
C ASP A 73 -9.16 -8.86 -16.41
N ASN A 74 -7.97 -8.37 -16.06
CA ASN A 74 -7.83 -7.17 -15.22
C ASN A 74 -8.38 -5.90 -15.89
N ASN A 75 -8.35 -5.82 -17.23
CA ASN A 75 -8.82 -4.64 -17.95
C ASN A 75 -10.35 -4.56 -17.92
N ASP A 76 -11.04 -5.69 -18.13
CA ASP A 76 -12.49 -5.80 -17.96
C ASP A 76 -12.90 -5.37 -16.54
N TYR A 77 -12.15 -5.79 -15.52
CA TYR A 77 -12.41 -5.38 -14.14
C TYR A 77 -12.29 -3.87 -13.93
N VAL A 78 -11.19 -3.25 -14.39
CA VAL A 78 -10.99 -1.80 -14.30
C VAL A 78 -12.12 -1.04 -15.00
N SER A 79 -12.49 -1.45 -16.21
CA SER A 79 -13.58 -0.81 -16.96
C SER A 79 -14.93 -0.87 -16.23
N ARG A 80 -15.28 -2.04 -15.67
CA ARG A 80 -16.51 -2.19 -14.87
C ARG A 80 -16.46 -1.33 -13.62
N ARG A 81 -15.33 -1.31 -12.92
CA ARG A 81 -15.18 -0.54 -11.69
C ARG A 81 -15.32 0.96 -11.93
N LEU A 82 -14.69 1.50 -12.98
CA LEU A 82 -14.85 2.91 -13.36
C LEU A 82 -16.30 3.24 -13.71
N LYS A 83 -17.00 2.35 -14.44
CA LYS A 83 -18.41 2.52 -14.77
C LYS A 83 -19.30 2.54 -13.53
N GLU A 84 -19.06 1.67 -12.55
CA GLU A 84 -19.80 1.65 -11.28
C GLU A 84 -19.61 2.91 -10.45
N LEU A 85 -18.40 3.47 -10.50
CA LEU A 85 -18.06 4.76 -9.88
C LEU A 85 -18.55 5.95 -10.71
N GLN A 86 -19.24 5.69 -11.83
CA GLN A 86 -19.74 6.70 -12.77
C GLN A 86 -18.62 7.63 -13.28
N ILE A 87 -17.41 7.09 -13.40
CA ILE A 87 -16.26 7.81 -13.93
C ILE A 87 -16.18 7.55 -15.43
N ASP A 88 -16.31 8.63 -16.21
CA ASP A 88 -15.89 8.66 -17.61
C ASP A 88 -14.47 9.23 -17.70
N VAL A 89 -13.54 8.40 -18.14
CA VAL A 89 -12.11 8.73 -18.26
C VAL A 89 -11.73 9.33 -19.63
N GLY A 90 -12.64 9.34 -20.62
CA GLY A 90 -12.46 10.00 -21.92
C GLY A 90 -11.21 9.58 -22.72
N GLY A 91 -11.40 8.75 -23.75
CA GLY A 91 -10.32 8.30 -24.64
C GLY A 91 -9.54 7.09 -24.10
N ASP A 92 -8.35 6.85 -24.65
CA ASP A 92 -7.55 5.66 -24.31
C ASP A 92 -6.94 5.78 -22.91
N ILE A 93 -7.11 4.74 -22.09
CA ILE A 93 -6.46 4.59 -20.78
C ILE A 93 -5.42 3.47 -20.83
N ASN A 94 -4.34 3.65 -20.07
CA ASN A 94 -3.38 2.59 -19.82
C ASN A 94 -3.85 1.78 -18.61
N PHE A 95 -4.47 0.63 -18.86
CA PHE A 95 -4.90 -0.31 -17.82
C PHE A 95 -3.76 -0.76 -16.90
N GLY A 96 -2.50 -0.74 -17.36
CA GLY A 96 -1.33 -1.05 -16.52
C GLY A 96 -1.04 -0.01 -15.42
N ALA A 97 -1.62 1.20 -15.51
CA ALA A 97 -1.52 2.19 -14.44
C ALA A 97 -2.43 1.87 -13.24
N PHE A 98 -3.38 0.95 -13.40
CA PHE A 98 -4.40 0.59 -12.43
C PHE A 98 -3.99 -0.67 -11.65
N ASN A 99 -3.78 -0.53 -10.34
CA ASN A 99 -3.46 -1.61 -9.41
C ASN A 99 -4.62 -1.83 -8.43
N LEU A 100 -5.74 -2.35 -8.95
CA LEU A 100 -6.96 -2.57 -8.17
C LEU A 100 -6.90 -3.94 -7.49
N GLN A 101 -7.30 -3.97 -6.23
CA GLN A 101 -7.61 -5.22 -5.55
C GLN A 101 -9.00 -5.70 -5.98
N LEU A 102 -9.13 -6.97 -6.35
CA LEU A 102 -10.42 -7.53 -6.77
C LEU A 102 -11.41 -7.54 -5.59
N ARG A 103 -12.45 -6.72 -5.69
CA ARG A 103 -13.50 -6.62 -4.65
C ARG A 103 -14.40 -7.86 -4.61
N SER A 104 -14.94 -8.15 -3.42
CA SER A 104 -15.95 -9.19 -3.22
C SER A 104 -17.14 -8.98 -4.16
N GLY A 105 -17.65 -10.09 -4.70
CA GLY A 105 -18.68 -10.07 -5.74
C GLY A 105 -18.12 -10.14 -7.15
N TYR A 106 -16.81 -9.98 -7.34
CA TYR A 106 -16.13 -10.24 -8.62
C TYR A 106 -15.32 -11.54 -8.58
N ASN A 107 -15.24 -12.21 -9.73
CA ASN A 107 -14.70 -13.55 -9.88
C ASN A 107 -13.88 -13.67 -11.16
N HIS A 108 -12.74 -14.35 -11.11
CA HIS A 108 -11.97 -14.64 -12.32
C HIS A 108 -12.69 -15.65 -13.22
N ASP A 109 -12.66 -15.40 -14.53
CA ASP A 109 -13.09 -16.38 -15.53
C ASP A 109 -12.22 -17.64 -15.44
N ARG A 110 -12.85 -18.77 -15.09
CA ARG A 110 -12.20 -20.07 -14.91
C ARG A 110 -11.68 -20.69 -16.20
N THR A 111 -12.16 -20.23 -17.34
CA THR A 111 -11.69 -20.67 -18.65
C THR A 111 -10.42 -19.92 -19.09
N SER A 112 -10.08 -18.82 -18.41
CA SER A 112 -8.91 -18.03 -18.70
C SER A 112 -7.63 -18.76 -18.30
N THR A 113 -6.69 -18.84 -19.24
CA THR A 113 -5.34 -19.38 -19.01
C THR A 113 -4.41 -18.39 -18.32
N SER A 114 -4.83 -17.13 -18.19
CA SER A 114 -4.03 -16.04 -17.62
C SER A 114 -4.00 -16.05 -16.08
N TYR A 115 -4.80 -16.89 -15.43
CA TYR A 115 -4.94 -16.93 -13.97
C TYR A 115 -4.38 -18.22 -13.36
N THR A 116 -3.83 -18.09 -12.15
CA THR A 116 -3.33 -19.26 -11.42
C THR A 116 -4.47 -20.15 -10.96
N LYS A 117 -4.23 -21.46 -10.85
CA LYS A 117 -5.21 -22.42 -10.31
C LYS A 117 -5.76 -21.97 -8.94
N GLN A 118 -4.92 -21.38 -8.09
CA GLN A 118 -5.32 -20.86 -6.78
C GLN A 118 -6.32 -19.69 -6.87
N MET A 119 -6.18 -18.82 -7.87
CA MET A 119 -7.13 -17.73 -8.15
C MET A 119 -8.45 -18.28 -8.69
N LEU A 120 -8.40 -19.30 -9.54
CA LEU A 120 -9.57 -19.94 -10.15
C LEU A 120 -10.35 -20.85 -9.18
N ASP A 121 -9.71 -21.35 -8.12
CA ASP A 121 -10.36 -22.20 -7.11
C ASP A 121 -11.23 -21.40 -6.13
N LYS A 122 -11.17 -20.05 -6.17
CA LYS A 122 -11.91 -19.15 -5.29
C LYS A 122 -12.97 -18.37 -6.06
N SER A 123 -14.15 -18.28 -5.47
CA SER A 123 -15.24 -17.42 -5.93
C SER A 123 -15.78 -16.58 -4.78
N SER A 124 -16.32 -15.41 -5.08
CA SER A 124 -16.90 -14.51 -4.10
C SER A 124 -18.25 -13.96 -4.55
N PHE A 125 -19.09 -13.66 -3.57
CA PHE A 125 -20.32 -12.89 -3.73
C PHE A 125 -20.33 -11.75 -2.71
N LEU A 126 -21.13 -10.73 -2.99
CA LEU A 126 -21.37 -9.60 -2.10
C LEU A 126 -22.87 -9.30 -2.10
N VAL A 127 -23.42 -9.07 -0.93
CA VAL A 127 -24.75 -8.51 -0.72
C VAL A 127 -24.59 -7.25 0.12
N GLU A 128 -25.12 -6.13 -0.35
CA GLU A 128 -25.22 -4.90 0.44
C GLU A 128 -26.69 -4.59 0.70
N HIS A 129 -27.00 -4.23 1.94
CA HIS A 129 -28.26 -3.60 2.29
C HIS A 129 -27.98 -2.14 2.62
N ARG A 130 -28.44 -1.25 1.75
CA ARG A 130 -28.29 0.20 1.89
C ARG A 130 -29.51 0.71 2.64
N ILE A 131 -29.28 1.50 3.68
CA ILE A 131 -30.37 2.09 4.48
C ILE A 131 -30.48 3.60 4.23
N GLN A 132 -29.35 4.25 4.01
CA GLN A 132 -29.27 5.68 3.77
C GLN A 132 -28.06 6.02 2.89
N LYS A 133 -28.10 7.20 2.29
CA LYS A 133 -26.98 7.80 1.58
C LYS A 133 -26.58 9.10 2.27
N VAL A 134 -25.28 9.27 2.49
CA VAL A 134 -24.68 10.49 3.03
C VAL A 134 -24.09 11.25 1.85
N ASP A 135 -24.50 12.51 1.66
CA ASP A 135 -24.02 13.37 0.57
C ASP A 135 -23.55 14.74 1.11
N ILE A 136 -22.44 15.26 0.62
CA ILE A 136 -22.06 16.68 0.77
C ILE A 136 -22.65 17.43 -0.42
N ARG A 137 -23.45 18.46 -0.15
CA ARG A 137 -23.99 19.34 -1.19
C ARG A 137 -23.21 20.64 -1.30
N GLN A 138 -23.30 21.25 -2.48
CA GLN A 138 -22.76 22.59 -2.70
C GLN A 138 -23.51 23.64 -1.85
N PRO A 139 -22.84 24.72 -1.43
CA PRO A 139 -21.44 25.04 -1.71
C PRO A 139 -20.47 24.15 -0.92
N TYR A 140 -19.46 23.65 -1.61
CA TYR A 140 -18.40 22.86 -0.99
C TYR A 140 -17.50 23.74 -0.14
N ILE A 141 -17.23 23.30 1.09
CA ILE A 141 -16.28 23.95 1.99
C ILE A 141 -14.95 23.25 1.77
N ILE A 142 -14.00 23.97 1.19
CA ILE A 142 -12.70 23.42 0.81
C ILE A 142 -11.74 23.62 1.98
N SER A 143 -10.97 22.59 2.32
CA SER A 143 -10.03 22.69 3.44
C SER A 143 -8.87 23.63 3.14
N ASP A 144 -8.37 24.31 4.18
CA ASP A 144 -7.22 25.20 4.07
C ASP A 144 -5.96 24.42 3.62
N GLU A 145 -5.79 23.19 4.12
CA GLU A 145 -4.68 22.32 3.74
C GLU A 145 -4.69 22.00 2.25
N PHE A 146 -5.85 21.64 1.70
CA PHE A 146 -6.00 21.39 0.27
C PHE A 146 -5.80 22.67 -0.55
N THR A 147 -6.34 23.79 -0.08
CA THR A 147 -6.18 25.11 -0.72
C THR A 147 -4.70 25.50 -0.82
N ASN A 148 -3.94 25.32 0.26
CA ASN A 148 -2.50 25.61 0.30
C ASN A 148 -1.72 24.70 -0.66
N ASP A 149 -2.00 23.39 -0.65
CA ASP A 149 -1.34 22.44 -1.54
C ASP A 149 -1.65 22.71 -3.01
N VAL A 150 -2.88 23.10 -3.35
CA VAL A 150 -3.26 23.48 -4.73
C VAL A 150 -2.46 24.70 -5.19
N ASN A 151 -2.30 25.71 -4.35
CA ASN A 151 -1.53 26.90 -4.69
C ASN A 151 -0.01 26.62 -4.75
N ALA A 152 0.48 25.62 -4.02
CA ALA A 152 1.88 25.19 -4.03
C ALA A 152 2.27 24.30 -5.22
N LEU A 153 1.29 23.84 -6.01
CA LEU A 153 1.56 23.08 -7.24
C LEU A 153 2.39 23.91 -8.23
N PRO A 154 3.15 23.30 -9.16
CA PRO A 154 3.82 24.03 -10.24
C PRO A 154 2.84 24.80 -11.15
N ASP A 155 3.27 25.92 -11.75
CA ASP A 155 2.45 26.73 -12.70
C ASP A 155 2.28 26.06 -14.07
N ASP A 156 3.13 25.11 -14.37
CA ASP A 156 3.12 24.34 -15.60
C ASP A 156 3.25 22.84 -15.33
N TYR A 157 3.15 22.08 -16.41
CA TYR A 157 3.22 20.64 -16.42
C TYR A 157 4.28 20.22 -17.44
N ASP A 158 5.55 20.39 -17.07
CA ASP A 158 6.68 20.01 -17.92
C ASP A 158 7.13 18.58 -17.59
N LEU A 159 6.89 17.65 -18.52
CA LEU A 159 7.34 16.25 -18.41
C LEU A 159 8.87 16.09 -18.47
N LYS A 160 9.59 17.16 -18.85
CA LYS A 160 11.05 17.24 -18.86
C LYS A 160 11.63 17.87 -17.59
N ASP A 161 10.79 18.22 -16.62
CA ASP A 161 11.22 18.65 -15.30
C ASP A 161 10.76 17.63 -14.26
N GLU A 162 11.68 16.73 -13.88
CA GLU A 162 11.42 15.66 -12.92
C GLU A 162 10.91 16.20 -11.57
N SER A 163 11.41 17.35 -11.11
CA SER A 163 10.98 17.97 -9.84
C SER A 163 9.52 18.39 -9.89
N ARG A 164 9.07 18.92 -11.03
CA ARG A 164 7.66 19.30 -11.25
C ARG A 164 6.78 18.06 -11.32
N VAL A 165 7.19 17.02 -12.05
CA VAL A 165 6.47 15.75 -12.13
C VAL A 165 6.31 15.11 -10.74
N LEU A 166 7.36 15.13 -9.90
CA LEU A 166 7.30 14.60 -8.54
C LEU A 166 6.35 15.37 -7.63
N LYS A 167 6.26 16.70 -7.75
CA LYS A 167 5.27 17.50 -7.00
C LYS A 167 3.83 17.12 -7.36
N TRP A 168 3.55 16.94 -8.66
CA TRP A 168 2.24 16.46 -9.10
C TRP A 168 1.95 15.04 -8.61
N LYS A 169 2.95 14.15 -8.60
CA LYS A 169 2.80 12.78 -8.08
C LYS A 169 2.50 12.77 -6.58
N ALA A 170 3.27 13.50 -5.79
CA ALA A 170 3.06 13.62 -4.35
C ALA A 170 1.68 14.19 -4.03
N PHE A 171 1.22 15.17 -4.82
CA PHE A 171 -0.13 15.72 -4.68
C PHE A 171 -1.22 14.65 -4.90
N PHE A 172 -1.15 13.87 -5.98
CA PHE A 172 -2.14 12.81 -6.24
C PHE A 172 -2.01 11.61 -5.30
N ASP A 173 -0.82 11.31 -4.78
CA ASP A 173 -0.64 10.27 -3.76
C ASP A 173 -1.28 10.68 -2.43
N LYS A 174 -1.22 11.97 -2.08
CA LYS A 174 -1.85 12.54 -0.88
C LYS A 174 -3.37 12.64 -1.04
N TRP A 175 -3.83 13.34 -2.08
CA TRP A 175 -5.23 13.75 -2.21
C TRP A 175 -6.08 12.84 -3.10
N GLY A 176 -5.46 11.96 -3.88
CA GLY A 176 -6.16 11.25 -4.95
C GLY A 176 -6.52 12.19 -6.11
N MET A 177 -7.46 11.76 -6.95
CA MET A 177 -7.88 12.46 -8.17
C MET A 177 -9.35 12.86 -8.13
N TYR A 178 -10.07 12.32 -7.16
CA TYR A 178 -11.45 12.62 -6.86
C TYR A 178 -11.58 12.87 -5.36
N VAL A 179 -12.67 13.51 -4.97
CA VAL A 179 -13.13 13.55 -3.59
C VAL A 179 -14.46 12.80 -3.51
N VAL A 180 -14.66 12.03 -2.45
CA VAL A 180 -15.92 11.34 -2.20
C VAL A 180 -16.94 12.37 -1.73
N THR A 181 -17.95 12.66 -2.54
CA THR A 181 -19.04 13.58 -2.19
C THR A 181 -20.26 12.86 -1.67
N GLY A 182 -20.39 11.55 -1.93
CA GLY A 182 -21.48 10.76 -1.40
C GLY A 182 -21.15 9.29 -1.27
N ALA A 183 -21.71 8.64 -0.26
CA ALA A 183 -21.54 7.22 -0.01
C ALA A 183 -22.79 6.62 0.65
N TYR A 184 -23.07 5.36 0.35
CA TYR A 184 -24.12 4.63 1.05
C TYR A 184 -23.61 4.14 2.41
N ILE A 185 -24.52 4.09 3.37
CA ILE A 185 -24.33 3.45 4.66
C ILE A 185 -25.38 2.35 4.84
N GLY A 186 -25.02 1.31 5.59
CA GLY A 186 -25.88 0.15 5.81
C GLY A 186 -25.08 -1.03 6.31
N GLY A 187 -25.21 -2.18 5.68
CA GLY A 187 -24.46 -3.38 6.02
C GLY A 187 -24.15 -4.23 4.80
N SER A 188 -23.16 -5.10 4.93
CA SER A 188 -22.81 -6.04 3.87
C SER A 188 -22.59 -7.46 4.40
N LEU A 189 -22.92 -8.42 3.54
CA LEU A 189 -22.58 -9.82 3.69
C LEU A 189 -21.80 -10.22 2.45
N SER A 190 -20.54 -10.58 2.63
CA SER A 190 -19.72 -11.17 1.58
C SER A 190 -19.36 -12.60 1.93
N GLY A 191 -19.12 -13.42 0.93
CA GLY A 191 -18.56 -14.73 1.19
C GLY A 191 -17.61 -15.21 0.11
N GLN A 192 -16.64 -16.01 0.54
CA GLN A 192 -15.66 -16.64 -0.33
C GLN A 192 -15.88 -18.15 -0.31
N VAL A 193 -16.14 -18.68 -1.51
CA VAL A 193 -16.38 -20.08 -1.81
C VAL A 193 -15.11 -20.67 -2.41
N LYS A 194 -14.65 -21.79 -1.86
CA LYS A 194 -13.64 -22.64 -2.49
C LYS A 194 -14.33 -23.88 -3.04
N VAL A 195 -14.18 -24.13 -4.34
CA VAL A 195 -14.76 -25.32 -4.99
C VAL A 195 -13.67 -26.36 -5.19
N VAL A 196 -13.96 -27.61 -4.85
CA VAL A 196 -13.09 -28.75 -5.17
C VAL A 196 -13.69 -29.48 -6.37
N LYS A 197 -12.90 -29.66 -7.42
CA LYS A 197 -13.28 -30.57 -8.52
C LYS A 197 -13.31 -32.00 -7.98
N GLU A 198 -14.48 -32.48 -7.57
CA GLU A 198 -14.70 -33.92 -7.53
C GLU A 198 -14.92 -34.43 -8.96
N LYS A 199 -14.28 -35.56 -9.30
CA LYS A 199 -14.37 -36.19 -10.64
C LYS A 199 -15.81 -36.59 -11.04
N SER A 200 -16.78 -36.50 -10.13
CA SER A 200 -18.19 -36.91 -10.31
C SER A 200 -19.21 -35.78 -10.09
N ALA A 201 -18.80 -34.56 -9.74
CA ALA A 201 -19.75 -33.48 -9.48
C ALA A 201 -20.29 -32.89 -10.78
N LYS A 202 -21.61 -32.96 -10.99
CA LYS A 202 -22.33 -32.36 -12.15
C LYS A 202 -22.49 -30.83 -12.04
N THR A 203 -22.28 -30.27 -10.86
CA THR A 203 -22.51 -28.86 -10.54
C THR A 203 -21.29 -28.03 -10.88
N THR A 204 -21.48 -26.98 -11.70
CA THR A 204 -20.43 -26.00 -11.96
C THR A 204 -20.37 -24.97 -10.84
N PRO A 205 -19.21 -24.33 -10.60
CA PRO A 205 -19.13 -23.22 -9.67
C PRO A 205 -20.08 -22.05 -10.00
N GLU A 206 -20.37 -21.81 -11.29
CA GLU A 206 -21.39 -20.86 -11.72
C GLU A 206 -22.79 -21.27 -11.19
N ASP A 207 -23.12 -22.56 -11.17
CA ASP A 207 -24.38 -23.05 -10.59
C ASP A 207 -24.45 -22.86 -9.07
N ALA A 208 -23.32 -22.93 -8.37
CA ALA A 208 -23.22 -22.65 -6.93
C ALA A 208 -23.37 -21.14 -6.64
N GLN A 209 -22.80 -20.28 -7.48
CA GLN A 209 -22.98 -18.83 -7.44
C GLN A 209 -24.44 -18.42 -7.69
N VAL A 210 -25.10 -19.05 -8.66
CA VAL A 210 -26.51 -18.83 -8.96
C VAL A 210 -27.40 -19.30 -7.81
N ALA A 211 -27.18 -20.50 -7.26
CA ALA A 211 -27.92 -21.00 -6.11
C ALA A 211 -27.78 -20.09 -4.87
N LEU A 212 -26.60 -19.48 -4.71
CA LEU A 212 -26.31 -18.53 -3.66
C LEU A 212 -27.01 -17.18 -3.86
N ALA A 213 -26.92 -16.62 -5.05
CA ALA A 213 -27.68 -15.42 -5.42
C ALA A 213 -29.21 -15.65 -5.29
N MET A 214 -29.71 -16.85 -5.61
CA MET A 214 -31.10 -17.25 -5.41
C MET A 214 -31.47 -17.34 -3.93
N LYS A 215 -30.65 -17.95 -3.07
CA LYS A 215 -30.87 -18.00 -1.61
C LYS A 215 -30.92 -16.59 -1.02
N MET A 216 -30.01 -15.71 -1.42
CA MET A 216 -29.99 -14.32 -0.96
C MET A 216 -31.20 -13.52 -1.46
N SER A 217 -31.58 -13.69 -2.72
CA SER A 217 -32.81 -13.10 -3.28
C SER A 217 -34.08 -13.59 -2.59
N PHE A 218 -34.11 -14.88 -2.21
CA PHE A 218 -35.23 -15.48 -1.47
C PHE A 218 -35.39 -14.91 -0.06
N LEU A 219 -34.29 -14.66 0.64
CA LEU A 219 -34.32 -14.03 1.98
C LEU A 219 -34.97 -12.63 1.91
N GLN A 220 -34.88 -11.95 0.77
CA GLN A 220 -35.42 -10.62 0.58
C GLN A 220 -36.89 -10.59 0.13
N ARG A 221 -37.22 -11.23 -1.01
CA ARG A 221 -38.50 -11.11 -1.74
C ARG A 221 -39.07 -9.67 -1.77
N ASP A 222 -38.62 -8.88 -2.75
CA ASP A 222 -39.43 -7.82 -3.36
C ASP A 222 -39.63 -8.11 -4.86
N SER A 223 -40.84 -7.87 -5.35
CA SER A 223 -41.46 -8.55 -6.51
C SER A 223 -41.00 -8.11 -7.91
N LYS A 224 -39.88 -7.38 -8.03
CA LYS A 224 -39.53 -6.65 -9.28
C LYS A 224 -38.15 -6.96 -9.87
N MET A 225 -37.43 -7.96 -9.36
CA MET A 225 -36.08 -8.26 -9.84
C MET A 225 -36.09 -9.25 -11.00
N ASN A 226 -35.85 -8.78 -12.23
CA ASN A 226 -35.62 -9.61 -13.40
C ASN A 226 -34.15 -10.03 -13.43
N PHE A 227 -33.85 -11.26 -13.00
CA PHE A 227 -32.60 -11.94 -13.39
C PHE A 227 -32.90 -12.98 -14.47
N CYS A 228 -31.87 -13.28 -15.28
CA CYS A 228 -31.89 -14.21 -16.41
C CYS A 228 -32.79 -15.42 -16.17
N LYS A 229 -33.61 -15.79 -17.16
CA LYS A 229 -34.42 -17.02 -17.15
C LYS A 229 -33.50 -18.22 -16.87
N VAL A 230 -33.42 -18.64 -15.62
CA VAL A 230 -32.73 -19.85 -15.19
C VAL A 230 -33.78 -20.77 -14.62
N ASP A 231 -33.77 -22.02 -15.10
CA ASP A 231 -34.75 -23.07 -14.81
C ASP A 231 -35.05 -23.18 -13.31
N GLU A 232 -36.33 -23.06 -12.94
CA GLU A 232 -36.86 -23.18 -11.57
C GLU A 232 -36.59 -24.55 -10.91
N LYS A 233 -35.99 -25.50 -11.64
CA LYS A 233 -35.69 -26.86 -11.17
C LYS A 233 -34.38 -27.02 -10.40
N ILE A 234 -33.52 -26.00 -10.33
CA ILE A 234 -32.24 -26.11 -9.61
C ILE A 234 -32.50 -26.01 -8.10
N THR A 235 -32.52 -27.15 -7.42
CA THR A 235 -32.76 -27.22 -5.97
C THR A 235 -31.47 -26.90 -5.22
N ILE A 236 -31.47 -25.85 -4.38
CA ILE A 236 -30.30 -25.33 -3.62
C ILE A 236 -29.50 -26.44 -2.89
N LYS A 237 -30.17 -27.51 -2.41
CA LYS A 237 -29.54 -28.65 -1.73
C LYS A 237 -28.57 -29.46 -2.60
N GLU A 238 -28.80 -29.56 -3.91
CA GLU A 238 -27.92 -30.37 -4.78
C GLU A 238 -26.62 -29.63 -5.11
N ASN A 239 -26.63 -28.28 -5.17
CA ASN A 239 -25.48 -27.48 -5.58
C ASN A 239 -24.52 -27.09 -4.43
N VAL A 240 -25.01 -26.99 -3.19
CA VAL A 240 -24.15 -26.69 -2.03
C VAL A 240 -23.19 -27.84 -1.72
N SER A 241 -23.54 -29.07 -2.10
CA SER A 241 -22.69 -30.26 -1.89
C SER A 241 -21.31 -30.20 -2.59
N ALA A 242 -21.17 -29.40 -3.65
CA ALA A 242 -19.91 -29.19 -4.37
C ALA A 242 -18.98 -28.12 -3.74
N ILE A 243 -19.46 -27.41 -2.71
CA ILE A 243 -18.71 -26.37 -2.01
C ILE A 243 -17.83 -27.01 -0.94
N HIS A 244 -16.51 -26.96 -1.13
CA HIS A 244 -15.55 -27.51 -0.17
C HIS A 244 -15.43 -26.66 1.10
N SER A 245 -15.45 -25.34 0.94
CA SER A 245 -15.46 -24.42 2.07
C SER A 245 -16.12 -23.10 1.67
N LEU A 246 -16.96 -22.59 2.56
CA LEU A 246 -17.54 -21.27 2.48
C LEU A 246 -17.11 -20.48 3.71
N SER A 247 -16.59 -19.28 3.51
CA SER A 247 -16.37 -18.30 4.57
C SER A 247 -17.32 -17.13 4.35
N LEU A 248 -18.00 -16.71 5.42
CA LEU A 248 -18.89 -15.54 5.43
C LEU A 248 -18.25 -14.43 6.24
N LYS A 249 -18.34 -13.19 5.73
CA LYS A 249 -17.96 -11.98 6.41
C LYS A 249 -19.15 -11.03 6.42
N TRP A 250 -19.56 -10.65 7.62
CA TRP A 250 -20.62 -9.69 7.87
C TRP A 250 -20.00 -8.38 8.33
N ASP A 251 -20.47 -7.27 7.79
CA ASP A 251 -20.09 -5.92 8.19
C ASP A 251 -21.37 -5.12 8.51
N GLY A 252 -21.38 -4.43 9.64
CA GLY A 252 -22.55 -3.68 10.13
C GLY A 252 -23.60 -4.54 10.85
N GLY A 253 -24.50 -3.87 11.56
CA GLY A 253 -25.57 -4.47 12.33
C GLY A 253 -25.10 -5.14 13.63
N ASN A 254 -26.01 -5.84 14.28
CA ASN A 254 -25.77 -6.57 15.51
C ASN A 254 -24.99 -7.85 15.21
N ARG A 255 -23.80 -7.98 15.79
CA ARG A 255 -22.93 -9.14 15.59
C ARG A 255 -23.55 -10.47 16.06
N ASN A 256 -24.52 -10.43 16.97
CA ASN A 256 -25.21 -11.63 17.46
C ASN A 256 -26.10 -12.29 16.40
N THR A 257 -26.45 -11.58 15.33
CA THR A 257 -27.22 -12.15 14.21
C THR A 257 -26.34 -12.80 13.16
N TYR A 258 -25.01 -12.67 13.26
CA TYR A 258 -24.08 -13.20 12.27
C TYR A 258 -24.10 -14.73 12.25
N LYS A 259 -24.22 -15.30 11.05
CA LYS A 259 -24.15 -16.74 10.83
C LYS A 259 -22.89 -17.11 10.08
N THR A 260 -22.35 -18.28 10.39
CA THR A 260 -21.15 -18.83 9.75
C THR A 260 -21.47 -19.69 8.52
N SER A 261 -22.73 -20.07 8.33
CA SER A 261 -23.22 -20.85 7.18
C SER A 261 -24.49 -20.24 6.62
N LEU A 262 -24.62 -20.23 5.28
CA LEU A 262 -25.80 -19.74 4.56
C LEU A 262 -27.05 -20.59 4.79
N GLU A 263 -26.88 -21.88 5.05
CA GLU A 263 -28.00 -22.80 5.29
C GLU A 263 -28.73 -22.42 6.59
N ASN A 264 -27.98 -21.89 7.55
CA ASN A 264 -28.44 -21.49 8.88
C ASN A 264 -28.92 -20.04 8.93
N ILE A 265 -28.95 -19.34 7.78
CA ILE A 265 -29.57 -18.01 7.71
C ILE A 265 -31.05 -18.20 7.45
N GLU A 266 -31.84 -18.03 8.50
CA GLU A 266 -33.29 -17.94 8.40
C GLU A 266 -33.72 -16.52 8.03
N ARG A 267 -34.95 -16.38 7.56
CA ARG A 267 -35.51 -15.07 7.19
C ARG A 267 -35.63 -14.14 8.40
N SER A 268 -35.96 -14.69 9.57
CA SER A 268 -35.98 -13.98 10.86
C SER A 268 -34.60 -13.41 11.20
N ASP A 269 -33.55 -14.23 11.16
CA ASP A 269 -32.17 -13.78 11.43
C ASP A 269 -31.73 -12.66 10.47
N TRP A 270 -32.08 -12.79 9.18
CA TRP A 270 -31.79 -11.77 8.17
C TRP A 270 -32.52 -10.45 8.47
N ASN A 271 -33.81 -10.52 8.80
CA ASN A 271 -34.60 -9.34 9.15
C ASN A 271 -34.09 -8.67 10.43
N ASP A 272 -33.68 -9.45 11.43
CA ASP A 272 -33.09 -8.92 12.67
C ASP A 272 -31.76 -8.21 12.40
N TRP A 273 -30.92 -8.78 11.53
CA TRP A 273 -29.70 -8.13 11.08
C TRP A 273 -30.01 -6.82 10.34
N VAL A 274 -30.93 -6.83 9.37
CA VAL A 274 -31.33 -5.63 8.60
C VAL A 274 -31.88 -4.55 9.53
N TYR A 275 -32.77 -4.91 10.46
CA TYR A 275 -33.33 -3.97 11.43
C TYR A 275 -32.24 -3.34 12.29
N SER A 276 -31.26 -4.14 12.72
CA SER A 276 -30.14 -3.65 13.53
C SER A 276 -29.20 -2.68 12.81
N LEU A 277 -29.23 -2.62 11.46
CA LEU A 277 -28.43 -1.67 10.68
C LEU A 277 -28.80 -0.22 10.99
N GLY A 278 -30.05 0.05 11.41
CA GLY A 278 -30.46 1.39 11.84
C GLY A 278 -29.65 1.92 13.03
N PHE A 279 -29.08 1.03 13.85
CA PHE A 279 -28.34 1.36 15.08
C PHE A 279 -26.85 1.06 15.01
N SER A 280 -26.38 0.42 13.95
CA SER A 280 -24.95 0.07 13.78
C SER A 280 -24.60 -0.06 12.30
N PRO A 281 -24.82 0.96 11.47
CA PRO A 281 -24.45 0.88 10.08
C PRO A 281 -22.92 0.92 9.92
N VAL A 282 -22.46 0.57 8.73
CA VAL A 282 -21.10 0.78 8.24
C VAL A 282 -21.15 1.50 6.90
N PRO A 283 -20.10 2.23 6.51
CA PRO A 283 -20.00 2.76 5.16
C PRO A 283 -19.82 1.63 4.15
N LEU A 284 -20.45 1.78 2.99
CA LEU A 284 -20.44 0.82 1.90
C LEU A 284 -19.55 1.32 0.75
N TRP A 285 -18.82 0.40 0.13
CA TRP A 285 -17.70 0.73 -0.77
C TRP A 285 -18.01 0.51 -2.25
N THR A 286 -19.14 -0.14 -2.53
CA THR A 286 -19.47 -0.58 -3.88
C THR A 286 -19.86 0.59 -4.78
N SER A 287 -20.57 1.57 -4.26
CA SER A 287 -20.97 2.76 -5.02
C SER A 287 -20.64 4.01 -4.22
N LEU A 288 -19.84 4.89 -4.84
CA LEU A 288 -19.44 6.17 -4.29
C LEU A 288 -19.78 7.24 -5.32
N ASP A 289 -20.28 8.37 -4.85
CA ASP A 289 -20.36 9.57 -5.66
C ASP A 289 -19.02 10.28 -5.56
N LEU A 290 -18.37 10.45 -6.70
CA LEU A 290 -17.04 11.02 -6.80
C LEU A 290 -17.10 12.34 -7.56
N TYR A 291 -16.43 13.36 -7.02
CA TYR A 291 -16.29 14.65 -7.67
C TYR A 291 -14.83 14.87 -8.09
N PRO A 292 -14.54 15.23 -9.35
CA PRO A 292 -13.16 15.37 -9.80
C PRO A 292 -12.43 16.47 -9.05
N LEU A 293 -11.23 16.15 -8.56
CA LEU A 293 -10.49 17.04 -7.67
C LEU A 293 -10.04 18.34 -8.38
N TYR A 294 -9.78 18.29 -9.68
CA TYR A 294 -9.46 19.48 -10.47
C TYR A 294 -10.66 20.45 -10.58
N GLN A 295 -11.91 19.95 -10.56
CA GLN A 295 -13.07 20.83 -10.53
C GLN A 295 -13.19 21.55 -9.18
N LEU A 296 -12.81 20.88 -8.08
CA LEU A 296 -12.71 21.52 -6.77
C LEU A 296 -11.60 22.58 -6.76
N ALA A 297 -10.41 22.22 -7.28
CA ALA A 297 -9.29 23.14 -7.43
C ALA A 297 -9.64 24.38 -8.28
N SER A 298 -10.57 24.27 -9.24
CA SER A 298 -10.99 25.41 -10.07
C SER A 298 -11.65 26.54 -9.26
N LYS A 299 -12.20 26.23 -8.07
CA LYS A 299 -12.75 27.21 -7.15
C LYS A 299 -11.68 27.95 -6.34
N ILE A 300 -10.48 27.38 -6.24
CA ILE A 300 -9.30 27.96 -5.58
C ILE A 300 -8.47 28.74 -6.60
N ASN A 301 -8.02 28.05 -7.65
CA ASN A 301 -7.15 28.58 -8.69
C ASN A 301 -7.45 27.91 -10.05
N PRO A 302 -8.14 28.60 -10.98
CA PRO A 302 -8.52 28.04 -12.28
C PRO A 302 -7.35 27.60 -13.17
N GLU A 303 -6.19 28.28 -13.08
CA GLU A 303 -5.02 27.94 -13.88
C GLU A 303 -4.40 26.62 -13.40
N LYS A 304 -4.21 26.48 -12.08
CA LYS A 304 -3.72 25.23 -11.46
C LYS A 304 -4.67 24.06 -11.71
N ALA A 305 -5.97 24.32 -11.67
CA ALA A 305 -7.00 23.32 -11.97
C ALA A 305 -6.86 22.76 -13.40
N THR A 306 -6.59 23.63 -14.37
CA THR A 306 -6.36 23.22 -15.76
C THR A 306 -5.12 22.32 -15.87
N LYS A 307 -4.03 22.68 -15.19
CA LYS A 307 -2.82 21.84 -15.14
C LYS A 307 -3.06 20.51 -14.42
N MET A 308 -3.85 20.51 -13.35
CA MET A 308 -4.25 19.31 -12.63
C MET A 308 -5.05 18.35 -13.51
N GLN A 309 -5.97 18.87 -14.33
CA GLN A 309 -6.70 18.07 -15.30
C GLN A 309 -5.77 17.45 -16.35
N MET A 310 -4.80 18.21 -16.87
CA MET A 310 -3.79 17.70 -17.81
C MET A 310 -2.93 16.59 -17.17
N ALA A 311 -2.44 16.83 -15.96
CA ALA A 311 -1.65 15.90 -15.17
C ALA A 311 -2.39 14.56 -14.96
N MET A 312 -3.66 14.65 -14.57
CA MET A 312 -4.54 13.49 -14.39
C MET A 312 -4.73 12.71 -15.70
N ASN A 313 -4.97 13.38 -16.82
CA ASN A 313 -5.12 12.73 -18.12
C ASN A 313 -3.84 12.03 -18.59
N LEU A 314 -2.67 12.58 -18.29
CA LEU A 314 -1.39 11.92 -18.57
C LEU A 314 -1.16 10.70 -17.69
N ALA A 315 -1.59 10.75 -16.42
CA ALA A 315 -1.57 9.60 -15.53
C ALA A 315 -2.46 8.47 -16.03
N LEU A 316 -3.69 8.80 -16.46
CA LEU A 316 -4.62 7.83 -17.06
C LEU A 316 -4.05 7.14 -18.29
N ARG A 317 -3.22 7.84 -19.07
CA ARG A 317 -2.57 7.31 -20.28
C ARG A 317 -1.24 6.61 -19.99
N GLY A 318 -0.81 6.53 -18.73
CA GLY A 318 0.48 5.96 -18.33
C GLY A 318 1.69 6.75 -18.85
N LYS A 319 1.50 8.04 -19.17
CA LYS A 319 2.54 8.98 -19.60
C LYS A 319 2.97 9.93 -18.47
N PHE A 320 2.59 9.58 -17.24
CA PHE A 320 2.92 10.32 -16.03
C PHE A 320 4.26 9.85 -15.48
N ALA A 321 5.28 10.00 -16.32
CA ALA A 321 6.66 9.69 -16.03
C ALA A 321 7.54 10.69 -16.79
N PHE A 322 8.67 11.06 -16.20
CA PHE A 322 9.65 11.93 -16.84
C PHE A 322 10.10 11.31 -18.17
N GLU A 323 9.96 12.07 -19.26
CA GLU A 323 10.43 11.65 -20.59
C GLU A 323 11.81 12.27 -20.82
N ALA A 324 12.88 11.47 -20.59
CA ALA A 324 14.23 11.89 -20.92
C ALA A 324 14.34 12.21 -22.42
N SER A 325 14.79 13.42 -22.78
CA SER A 325 14.96 13.77 -24.19
C SER A 325 16.06 12.91 -24.83
N LYS A 326 15.67 12.14 -25.85
CA LYS A 326 16.61 11.56 -26.82
C LYS A 326 17.15 12.68 -27.69
N ASP A 327 18.11 13.45 -27.20
CA ASP A 327 19.02 14.30 -27.98
C ASP A 327 19.97 15.00 -27.00
N ASP A 328 21.07 14.32 -26.63
CA ASP A 328 22.37 14.98 -26.58
C ASP A 328 23.50 13.94 -26.54
N ASN A 329 23.92 13.54 -27.74
CA ASN A 329 25.26 13.00 -27.95
C ASN A 329 26.24 14.18 -27.85
N ARG A 330 26.65 14.55 -26.64
CA ARG A 330 27.88 15.33 -26.43
C ARG A 330 28.54 14.94 -25.13
N ALA A 331 29.69 14.31 -25.27
CA ALA A 331 30.60 13.98 -24.20
C ALA A 331 30.84 15.20 -23.30
N ASN A 332 30.63 15.00 -21.99
CA ASN A 332 31.37 15.72 -20.97
C ASN A 332 31.54 14.82 -19.75
N THR A 333 32.81 14.48 -19.54
CA THR A 333 33.40 13.93 -18.33
C THR A 333 33.00 14.76 -17.10
N ALA A 334 32.25 14.16 -16.20
CA ALA A 334 32.22 14.49 -14.78
C ALA A 334 32.12 13.18 -13.98
N SER A 335 33.27 12.74 -13.48
CA SER A 335 33.53 11.74 -12.44
C SER A 335 32.61 10.51 -12.33
N SER A 336 33.11 9.40 -12.84
CA SER A 336 32.90 8.06 -12.29
C SER A 336 33.12 8.04 -10.76
N ASN A 337 32.14 7.57 -9.98
CA ASN A 337 32.30 6.91 -8.67
C ASN A 337 30.96 6.35 -8.13
N ASN A 338 30.20 5.61 -8.95
CA ASN A 338 28.91 5.02 -8.55
C ASN A 338 29.05 3.57 -8.01
N SER A 339 30.11 3.27 -7.24
CA SER A 339 30.39 1.90 -6.77
C SER A 339 30.14 1.63 -5.28
N ASP A 340 29.75 2.61 -4.46
CA ASP A 340 29.86 2.47 -3.00
C ASP A 340 28.47 2.35 -2.34
N GLY A 341 28.20 1.20 -1.70
CA GLY A 341 26.90 0.95 -1.06
C GLY A 341 26.72 1.69 0.27
N CYS A 342 25.75 2.59 0.37
CA CYS A 342 25.57 3.51 1.52
C CYS A 342 24.10 3.74 1.87
N PHE A 343 23.86 4.31 3.05
CA PHE A 343 22.57 4.85 3.49
C PHE A 343 22.49 6.36 3.30
N ASN A 344 21.27 6.90 3.19
CA ASN A 344 21.07 8.35 3.12
C ASN A 344 21.15 8.99 4.52
N GLU A 345 21.29 10.32 4.57
CA GLU A 345 21.44 11.06 5.84
C GLU A 345 20.24 10.94 6.80
N ASN A 346 19.04 10.72 6.26
CA ASN A 346 17.77 10.77 6.99
C ASN A 346 17.24 9.38 7.39
N ALA A 347 17.91 8.31 6.98
CA ALA A 347 17.60 6.95 7.40
C ALA A 347 17.71 6.86 8.93
N TYR A 348 16.81 6.12 9.57
CA TYR A 348 16.80 5.98 11.01
C TYR A 348 17.39 4.65 11.44
N VAL A 349 18.26 4.67 12.44
CA VAL A 349 18.69 3.47 13.15
C VAL A 349 18.06 3.41 14.52
N ILE A 350 17.98 2.19 15.07
CA ILE A 350 17.48 1.95 16.42
C ILE A 350 18.67 1.78 17.35
N LEU A 351 18.74 2.61 18.39
CA LEU A 351 19.74 2.48 19.44
C LEU A 351 19.36 1.35 20.41
N HIS A 352 20.33 0.83 21.16
CA HIS A 352 20.09 -0.22 22.17
C HIS A 352 19.02 0.17 23.20
N ASN A 353 18.90 1.47 23.52
CA ASN A 353 17.87 2.00 24.41
C ASN A 353 16.49 2.20 23.73
N GLN A 354 16.28 1.61 22.55
CA GLN A 354 15.07 1.66 21.72
C GLN A 354 14.69 3.05 21.19
N LYS A 355 15.53 4.08 21.37
CA LYS A 355 15.34 5.37 20.72
C LYS A 355 15.82 5.29 19.27
N THR A 356 15.21 6.06 18.40
CA THR A 356 15.67 6.22 17.02
C THR A 356 16.66 7.37 16.90
N ARG A 357 17.61 7.23 15.97
CA ARG A 357 18.59 8.28 15.62
C ARG A 357 18.75 8.32 14.10
N ARG A 358 18.92 9.51 13.53
CA ARG A 358 19.21 9.64 12.09
C ARG A 358 20.64 9.17 11.81
N MET A 359 20.84 8.59 10.64
CA MET A 359 22.13 8.06 10.19
C MET A 359 23.23 9.12 10.26
N LYS A 360 22.94 10.37 9.85
CA LYS A 360 23.90 11.48 9.90
C LYS A 360 24.32 11.90 11.32
N ASP A 361 23.48 11.61 12.32
CA ASP A 361 23.68 12.01 13.71
C ASP A 361 24.37 10.89 14.52
N LEU A 362 24.70 9.76 13.88
CA LEU A 362 25.42 8.67 14.51
C LEU A 362 26.87 9.04 14.82
N SER A 363 27.36 8.48 15.93
CA SER A 363 28.73 8.63 16.39
C SER A 363 29.37 7.26 16.59
N VAL A 364 30.68 7.19 16.40
CA VAL A 364 31.46 5.99 16.78
C VAL A 364 31.32 5.79 18.29
N GLY A 365 31.07 4.56 18.70
CA GLY A 365 30.71 4.16 20.07
C GLY A 365 29.20 4.12 20.34
N ASP A 366 28.35 4.53 19.40
CA ASP A 366 26.91 4.36 19.56
C ASP A 366 26.54 2.87 19.56
N LYS A 367 25.79 2.47 20.60
CA LYS A 367 25.24 1.13 20.75
C LYS A 367 23.91 1.02 20.02
N LEU A 368 23.88 0.12 19.04
CA LEU A 368 22.76 -0.11 18.15
C LEU A 368 22.02 -1.40 18.51
N LEU A 369 20.79 -1.48 18.03
CA LEU A 369 20.01 -2.69 17.98
C LEU A 369 20.18 -3.34 16.60
N ALA A 370 20.49 -4.64 16.60
CA ALA A 370 20.68 -5.44 15.40
C ALA A 370 19.92 -6.77 15.50
N VAL A 371 19.93 -7.54 14.41
CA VAL A 371 19.36 -8.89 14.35
C VAL A 371 20.50 -9.85 14.07
N ASP A 372 20.67 -10.88 14.89
CA ASP A 372 21.69 -11.90 14.69
C ASP A 372 21.34 -12.87 13.54
N SER A 373 22.24 -13.81 13.22
CA SER A 373 22.00 -14.79 12.16
C SER A 373 20.82 -15.73 12.44
N ASN A 374 20.41 -15.88 13.71
CA ASN A 374 19.26 -16.68 14.12
C ASN A 374 17.94 -15.91 14.04
N GLY A 375 17.99 -14.58 13.83
CA GLY A 375 16.81 -13.73 13.84
C GLY A 375 16.43 -13.17 15.21
N THR A 376 17.35 -13.25 16.17
CA THR A 376 17.16 -12.74 17.52
C THR A 376 17.74 -11.34 17.62
N MET A 377 17.11 -10.50 18.44
CA MET A 377 17.61 -9.16 18.73
C MET A 377 18.95 -9.23 19.45
N SER A 378 19.93 -8.47 18.98
CA SER A 378 21.27 -8.37 19.56
C SER A 378 21.72 -6.91 19.71
N GLU A 379 22.62 -6.66 20.65
CA GLU A 379 23.34 -5.39 20.76
C GLU A 379 24.54 -5.38 19.80
N ASP A 380 24.76 -4.25 19.13
CA ASP A 380 25.93 -4.00 18.30
C ASP A 380 26.47 -2.60 18.56
N GLU A 381 27.64 -2.27 18.02
CA GLU A 381 28.32 -1.00 18.26
C GLU A 381 28.91 -0.44 16.96
N VAL A 382 28.77 0.87 16.73
CA VAL A 382 29.45 1.56 15.64
C VAL A 382 30.92 1.72 16.00
N ILE A 383 31.81 1.08 15.23
CA ILE A 383 33.26 1.08 15.54
C ILE A 383 34.06 2.04 14.66
N ALA A 384 33.56 2.38 13.46
CA ALA A 384 34.18 3.34 12.54
C ALA A 384 33.17 3.77 11.45
N TRP A 385 33.57 4.67 10.56
CA TRP A 385 32.87 4.94 9.30
C TRP A 385 33.63 4.28 8.14
N ILE A 386 32.95 3.52 7.28
CA ILE A 386 33.51 3.01 6.01
C ILE A 386 33.49 4.11 4.96
N HIS A 387 32.38 4.84 4.89
CA HIS A 387 32.13 5.93 3.97
C HIS A 387 31.26 6.98 4.67
N GLN A 388 31.63 8.25 4.59
CA GLN A 388 30.84 9.38 5.06
C GLN A 388 31.09 10.59 4.16
N VAL A 389 30.08 10.95 3.37
CA VAL A 389 30.03 12.20 2.60
C VAL A 389 28.78 12.97 2.96
N ARG A 390 28.93 14.28 3.18
CA ARG A 390 27.88 15.19 3.60
C ARG A 390 27.45 16.08 2.45
N ASP A 391 26.23 16.58 2.52
CA ASP A 391 25.70 17.71 1.73
C ASP A 391 25.56 17.51 0.20
N ASP A 392 26.06 16.40 -0.36
CA ASP A 392 25.88 16.03 -1.77
C ASP A 392 24.64 15.13 -2.02
N GLN A 393 24.13 15.15 -3.26
CA GLN A 393 22.97 14.35 -3.69
C GLN A 393 23.40 13.08 -4.44
N TYR A 394 22.87 11.94 -4.00
CA TYR A 394 23.15 10.62 -4.57
C TYR A 394 21.87 9.88 -4.94
N THR A 395 21.98 8.88 -5.82
CA THR A 395 20.87 7.98 -6.15
C THR A 395 20.79 6.84 -5.14
N PHE A 396 19.59 6.59 -4.63
CA PHE A 396 19.24 5.48 -3.76
C PHE A 396 18.09 4.68 -4.38
N LEU A 397 17.90 3.46 -3.92
CA LEU A 397 16.66 2.71 -4.09
C LEU A 397 15.80 2.93 -2.85
N GLU A 398 14.56 3.35 -3.06
CA GLU A 398 13.51 3.25 -2.05
C GLU A 398 12.74 1.93 -2.29
N ILE A 399 12.97 0.98 -1.39
CA ILE A 399 12.32 -0.33 -1.38
C ILE A 399 11.11 -0.23 -0.47
N VAL A 400 9.92 -0.22 -1.05
CA VAL A 400 8.65 -0.22 -0.31
C VAL A 400 8.21 -1.67 -0.10
N HIS A 401 7.91 -2.04 1.14
CA HIS A 401 7.41 -3.34 1.53
C HIS A 401 6.09 -3.21 2.31
N GLU A 402 5.40 -4.32 2.59
CA GLU A 402 4.08 -4.34 3.27
C GLU A 402 4.03 -3.61 4.61
N LEU A 403 5.17 -3.41 5.26
CA LEU A 403 5.30 -2.93 6.64
C LEU A 403 6.08 -1.62 6.74
N GLY A 404 6.43 -0.99 5.62
CA GLY A 404 7.25 0.22 5.62
C GLY A 404 8.07 0.38 4.35
N LYS A 405 9.20 1.08 4.46
CA LYS A 405 10.14 1.30 3.38
C LYS A 405 11.55 1.49 3.92
N ILE A 406 12.55 1.18 3.11
CA ILE A 406 13.97 1.48 3.37
C ILE A 406 14.58 2.18 2.17
N THR A 407 15.49 3.12 2.43
CA THR A 407 16.27 3.82 1.40
C THR A 407 17.76 3.53 1.54
N LEU A 408 18.35 2.91 0.52
CA LEU A 408 19.76 2.52 0.47
C LEU A 408 20.25 2.48 -0.98
N THR A 409 21.56 2.60 -1.23
CA THR A 409 22.04 2.60 -2.62
C THR A 409 21.97 1.20 -3.25
N PRO A 410 21.97 1.08 -4.59
CA PRO A 410 21.74 -0.20 -5.28
C PRO A 410 22.69 -1.33 -4.86
N GLU A 411 23.94 -1.01 -4.53
CA GLU A 411 24.97 -2.00 -4.16
C GLU A 411 24.97 -2.39 -2.68
N HIS A 412 24.08 -1.82 -1.88
CA HIS A 412 24.02 -2.07 -0.46
C HIS A 412 23.39 -3.44 -0.14
N ILE A 413 23.90 -4.15 0.86
CA ILE A 413 23.50 -5.53 1.16
C ILE A 413 22.32 -5.56 2.15
N ILE A 414 21.24 -6.22 1.74
CA ILE A 414 20.02 -6.47 2.51
C ILE A 414 19.79 -7.97 2.72
N PHE A 415 19.18 -8.36 3.85
CA PHE A 415 18.91 -9.76 4.17
C PHE A 415 17.52 -10.20 3.74
N VAL A 416 17.47 -11.23 2.88
CA VAL A 416 16.28 -11.68 2.16
C VAL A 416 15.92 -13.13 2.54
N GLY A 417 14.62 -13.38 2.69
CA GLY A 417 14.04 -14.70 2.98
C GLY A 417 14.29 -15.19 4.42
N ASN A 418 13.67 -16.34 4.74
CA ASN A 418 13.74 -16.91 6.10
C ASN A 418 15.17 -17.26 6.54
N SER A 419 16.06 -17.56 5.59
CA SER A 419 17.48 -17.84 5.86
C SER A 419 18.34 -16.59 5.96
N ARG A 420 17.76 -15.38 5.84
CA ARG A 420 18.45 -14.07 5.89
C ARG A 420 19.66 -14.05 4.96
N LYS A 421 19.44 -14.47 3.72
CA LYS A 421 20.49 -14.52 2.71
C LYS A 421 20.90 -13.09 2.34
N PRO A 422 22.19 -12.72 2.38
CA PRO A 422 22.63 -11.40 1.94
C PRO A 422 22.46 -11.27 0.41
N GLN A 423 21.87 -10.16 -0.03
CA GLN A 423 21.72 -9.81 -1.44
C GLN A 423 21.94 -8.31 -1.64
N HIS A 424 22.39 -7.91 -2.84
CA HIS A 424 22.43 -6.50 -3.20
C HIS A 424 21.01 -5.98 -3.44
N ALA A 425 20.74 -4.78 -2.99
CA ALA A 425 19.42 -4.16 -3.14
C ALA A 425 18.95 -4.03 -4.59
N SER A 426 19.87 -3.82 -5.53
CA SER A 426 19.63 -3.79 -6.97
C SER A 426 19.08 -5.10 -7.54
N THR A 427 19.29 -6.22 -6.84
CA THR A 427 18.83 -7.55 -7.27
C THR A 427 17.43 -7.90 -6.79
N LEU A 428 16.88 -7.13 -5.85
CA LEU A 428 15.53 -7.33 -5.34
C LEU A 428 14.49 -7.10 -6.43
N ARG A 429 13.35 -7.78 -6.29
CA ARG A 429 12.15 -7.58 -7.11
C ARG A 429 10.91 -7.51 -6.22
N PRO A 430 9.83 -6.87 -6.69
CA PRO A 430 8.52 -7.03 -6.06
C PRO A 430 8.16 -8.51 -5.89
N GLY A 431 7.71 -8.88 -4.69
CA GLY A 431 7.46 -10.27 -4.29
C GLY A 431 8.56 -10.90 -3.43
N ASP A 432 9.78 -10.37 -3.44
CA ASP A 432 10.83 -10.81 -2.53
C ASP A 432 10.47 -10.48 -1.07
N LYS A 433 11.07 -11.20 -0.11
CA LYS A 433 10.77 -11.03 1.32
C LYS A 433 11.98 -10.52 2.07
N VAL A 434 11.87 -9.35 2.69
CA VAL A 434 12.95 -8.74 3.49
C VAL A 434 12.71 -8.92 4.98
N SER A 435 13.77 -9.10 5.76
CA SER A 435 13.70 -9.26 7.22
C SER A 435 13.50 -7.90 7.88
N VAL A 436 12.41 -7.73 8.64
CA VAL A 436 12.01 -6.46 9.26
C VAL A 436 11.68 -6.61 10.74
N LEU A 437 11.93 -5.56 11.52
CA LEU A 437 11.50 -5.44 12.90
C LEU A 437 10.11 -4.81 12.95
N VAL A 438 9.15 -5.48 13.59
CA VAL A 438 7.82 -4.93 13.87
C VAL A 438 7.59 -4.81 15.37
N ASN A 439 6.77 -3.83 15.77
CA ASN A 439 6.31 -3.70 17.14
C ASN A 439 4.85 -4.17 17.22
N TYR A 440 4.60 -5.26 17.94
CA TYR A 440 3.28 -5.85 18.10
C TYR A 440 2.93 -5.86 19.59
N TYR A 441 1.87 -5.13 19.99
CA TYR A 441 1.46 -5.00 21.40
C TYR A 441 2.60 -4.69 22.38
N HIS A 442 3.49 -3.75 22.02
CA HIS A 442 4.69 -3.38 22.81
C HIS A 442 5.81 -4.44 22.86
N HIS A 443 5.75 -5.49 22.04
CA HIS A 443 6.82 -6.47 21.86
C HIS A 443 7.45 -6.36 20.46
N GLN A 444 8.78 -6.21 20.44
CA GLN A 444 9.56 -6.20 19.20
C GLN A 444 9.74 -7.63 18.68
N THR A 445 9.38 -7.88 17.43
CA THR A 445 9.51 -9.17 16.76
C THR A 445 10.09 -8.99 15.38
N VAL A 446 11.01 -9.88 14.98
CA VAL A 446 11.55 -9.92 13.61
C VAL A 446 10.65 -10.80 12.75
N THR A 447 10.17 -10.26 11.63
CA THR A 447 9.32 -10.96 10.66
C THR A 447 9.78 -10.70 9.22
N MET A 448 9.10 -11.28 8.25
CA MET A 448 9.38 -11.09 6.82
C MET A 448 8.29 -10.24 6.19
N ALA A 449 8.66 -9.18 5.47
CA ALA A 449 7.75 -8.32 4.71
C ALA A 449 7.93 -8.51 3.21
N VAL A 450 6.85 -8.57 2.44
CA VAL A 450 6.92 -8.66 0.98
C VAL A 450 7.26 -7.28 0.40
N VAL A 451 8.26 -7.22 -0.47
CA VAL A 451 8.61 -6.05 -1.28
C VAL A 451 7.50 -5.79 -2.29
N LEU A 452 6.92 -4.59 -2.25
CA LEU A 452 5.81 -4.17 -3.10
C LEU A 452 6.31 -3.40 -4.33
N SER A 453 7.34 -2.56 -4.16
CA SER A 453 7.94 -1.78 -5.24
C SER A 453 9.35 -1.35 -4.89
N ILE A 454 10.16 -1.11 -5.93
CA ILE A 454 11.52 -0.57 -5.82
C ILE A 454 11.59 0.60 -6.80
N ILE A 455 11.92 1.78 -6.31
CA ILE A 455 12.04 3.00 -7.13
C ILE A 455 13.37 3.69 -6.86
N GLU A 456 13.96 4.32 -7.88
CA GLU A 456 15.11 5.19 -7.67
C GLU A 456 14.64 6.53 -7.08
N VAL A 457 15.36 7.00 -6.07
CA VAL A 457 15.13 8.29 -5.40
C VAL A 457 16.46 9.03 -5.25
N LYS A 458 16.41 10.35 -5.17
CA LYS A 458 17.59 11.16 -4.79
C LYS A 458 17.57 11.39 -3.28
N GLY A 459 18.73 11.24 -2.66
CA GLY A 459 18.93 11.45 -1.23
C GLY A 459 20.22 12.20 -0.96
N ARG A 460 20.28 12.90 0.17
CA ARG A 460 21.49 13.62 0.58
C ARG A 460 22.41 12.74 1.42
N GLY A 461 23.69 12.92 1.18
CA GLY A 461 24.81 12.31 1.88
C GLY A 461 24.87 10.79 1.73
N MET A 462 26.07 10.25 1.86
CA MET A 462 26.30 8.81 1.86
C MET A 462 26.98 8.42 3.17
N TYR A 463 26.36 7.49 3.89
CA TYR A 463 26.79 7.06 5.20
C TYR A 463 26.84 5.53 5.25
N ALA A 464 28.00 4.98 5.58
CA ALA A 464 28.20 3.55 5.80
C ALA A 464 28.93 3.34 7.14
N PRO A 465 28.19 3.20 8.26
CA PRO A 465 28.79 2.98 9.58
C PRO A 465 29.30 1.54 9.68
N LEU A 466 30.57 1.34 10.00
CA LEU A 466 31.10 0.02 10.31
C LEU A 466 30.59 -0.40 11.70
N THR A 467 29.82 -1.48 11.79
CA THR A 467 29.42 -2.07 13.06
C THR A 467 30.28 -3.30 13.40
N TYR A 468 30.34 -3.67 14.68
CA TYR A 468 31.15 -4.80 15.14
C TYR A 468 30.64 -6.13 14.56
N SER A 469 29.34 -6.42 14.62
CA SER A 469 28.79 -7.62 13.98
C SER A 469 28.69 -7.50 12.45
N GLY A 470 28.71 -6.28 11.94
CA GLY A 470 28.49 -5.98 10.53
C GLY A 470 27.02 -5.95 10.13
N ARG A 471 26.10 -5.97 11.10
CA ARG A 471 24.64 -5.90 10.90
C ARG A 471 24.08 -4.68 11.64
N LEU A 472 22.96 -4.16 11.17
CA LEU A 472 22.23 -3.07 11.81
C LEU A 472 20.79 -3.03 11.30
N LEU A 473 19.91 -2.41 12.10
CA LEU A 473 18.54 -2.11 11.68
C LEU A 473 18.45 -0.67 11.16
N VAL A 474 18.06 -0.52 9.90
CA VAL A 474 17.83 0.79 9.26
C VAL A 474 16.40 0.84 8.76
N ASP A 475 15.65 1.90 9.13
CA ASP A 475 14.23 2.04 8.83
C ASP A 475 13.41 0.77 9.19
N ASN A 476 13.78 0.13 10.30
CA ASN A 476 13.26 -1.16 10.78
C ASN A 476 13.56 -2.39 9.89
N VAL A 477 14.49 -2.31 8.94
CA VAL A 477 14.89 -3.43 8.08
C VAL A 477 16.28 -3.94 8.48
N ASP A 478 16.45 -5.26 8.53
CA ASP A 478 17.73 -5.92 8.82
C ASP A 478 18.66 -5.86 7.60
N VAL A 479 19.78 -5.15 7.76
CA VAL A 479 20.74 -4.87 6.69
C VAL A 479 22.17 -5.09 7.17
N SER A 480 23.08 -5.27 6.21
CA SER A 480 24.52 -5.39 6.45
C SER A 480 25.16 -4.01 6.42
N CYS A 481 26.24 -3.78 7.18
CA CYS A 481 27.00 -2.53 7.05
C CYS A 481 27.95 -2.50 5.84
N TYR A 482 28.10 -3.63 5.13
CA TYR A 482 28.96 -3.77 3.96
C TYR A 482 28.21 -3.61 2.65
N CYS A 483 29.00 -3.29 1.61
CA CYS A 483 28.56 -3.12 0.24
C CYS A 483 29.56 -3.69 -0.77
N THR A 484 29.14 -3.77 -2.04
CA THR A 484 30.04 -3.77 -3.23
C THR A 484 30.87 -5.04 -3.49
N ILE A 485 31.01 -5.97 -2.54
CA ILE A 485 31.80 -7.20 -2.79
C ILE A 485 30.92 -8.30 -3.38
N ASN A 486 31.37 -8.93 -4.47
CA ASN A 486 30.69 -10.07 -5.07
C ASN A 486 30.96 -11.34 -4.25
N PRO A 487 29.99 -12.26 -4.17
CA PRO A 487 30.19 -13.53 -3.50
C PRO A 487 31.19 -14.41 -4.27
N ILE A 488 31.96 -15.22 -3.57
CA ILE A 488 32.82 -16.23 -4.20
C ILE A 488 31.94 -17.41 -4.61
N GLN A 489 31.92 -17.70 -5.91
CA GLN A 489 31.14 -18.80 -6.49
C GLN A 489 32.05 -19.90 -7.02
N ALA A 490 31.69 -21.16 -6.77
CA ALA A 490 32.34 -22.33 -7.34
C ALA A 490 31.27 -23.30 -7.86
N VAL A 491 31.41 -23.75 -9.12
CA VAL A 491 30.48 -24.72 -9.74
C VAL A 491 29.01 -24.26 -9.64
N GLY A 492 28.74 -22.98 -9.89
CA GLY A 492 27.40 -22.40 -9.84
C GLY A 492 26.78 -22.29 -8.44
N ARG A 493 27.57 -22.50 -7.37
CA ARG A 493 27.14 -22.33 -5.97
C ARG A 493 27.94 -21.24 -5.29
N GLU A 494 27.24 -20.43 -4.51
CA GLU A 494 27.84 -19.45 -3.60
C GLU A 494 28.53 -20.19 -2.45
N LEU A 495 29.86 -20.05 -2.38
CA LEU A 495 30.71 -20.69 -1.36
C LEU A 495 30.93 -19.75 -0.17
N ILE A 496 31.18 -18.46 -0.46
CA ILE A 496 31.36 -17.42 0.55
C ILE A 496 30.49 -16.23 0.12
N SER A 497 29.57 -15.82 0.98
CA SER A 497 28.68 -14.70 0.71
C SER A 497 29.42 -13.37 0.72
N SER A 498 28.86 -12.37 0.03
CA SER A 498 29.37 -10.99 0.01
C SER A 498 29.58 -10.44 1.42
N HIS A 499 28.59 -10.63 2.29
CA HIS A 499 28.67 -10.20 3.68
C HIS A 499 29.81 -10.90 4.43
N ALA A 500 29.97 -12.23 4.29
CA ALA A 500 31.03 -12.97 4.98
C ALA A 500 32.44 -12.56 4.51
N LEU A 501 32.61 -12.32 3.21
CA LEU A 501 33.88 -11.91 2.63
C LEU A 501 34.27 -10.49 3.08
N ALA A 502 33.33 -9.54 2.99
CA ALA A 502 33.56 -8.19 3.51
C ALA A 502 33.82 -8.23 5.03
N HIS A 503 33.04 -9.03 5.76
CA HIS A 503 33.21 -9.18 7.19
C HIS A 503 34.63 -9.68 7.53
N ALA A 504 35.17 -10.66 6.80
CA ALA A 504 36.55 -11.10 6.96
C ALA A 504 37.58 -9.99 6.63
N GLY A 505 37.38 -9.25 5.54
CA GLY A 505 38.27 -8.16 5.14
C GLY A 505 38.37 -7.03 6.18
N PHE A 506 37.30 -6.75 6.92
CA PHE A 506 37.27 -5.75 7.99
C PHE A 506 37.70 -6.29 9.37
N PHE A 507 38.12 -7.56 9.49
CA PHE A 507 38.58 -8.16 10.75
C PHE A 507 39.70 -7.37 11.45
N PRO A 508 40.73 -6.85 10.74
CA PRO A 508 41.79 -6.07 11.39
C PRO A 508 41.28 -4.81 12.10
N LEU A 509 40.29 -4.10 11.53
CA LEU A 509 39.71 -2.92 12.16
C LEU A 509 38.90 -3.28 13.42
N ARG A 510 38.17 -4.41 13.42
CA ARG A 510 37.50 -4.89 14.64
C ARG A 510 38.48 -5.28 15.73
N LEU A 511 39.58 -5.93 15.35
CA LEU A 511 40.63 -6.31 16.29
C LEU A 511 41.27 -5.07 16.92
N ALA A 512 41.59 -4.07 16.09
CA ALA A 512 42.14 -2.79 16.55
C ALA A 512 41.18 -2.08 17.53
N PHE A 513 39.89 -1.99 17.19
CA PHE A 513 38.85 -1.45 18.06
C PHE A 513 38.79 -2.19 19.40
N LYS A 514 38.78 -3.54 19.37
CA LYS A 514 38.73 -4.38 20.57
C LYS A 514 39.90 -4.15 21.53
N PHE A 515 41.07 -3.79 21.01
CA PHE A 515 42.26 -3.46 21.81
C PHE A 515 42.37 -1.96 22.14
N GLY A 516 41.34 -1.16 21.87
CA GLY A 516 41.30 0.27 22.19
C GLY A 516 42.25 1.11 21.33
N LEU A 517 42.70 0.61 20.18
CA LEU A 517 43.49 1.41 19.24
C LEU A 517 42.59 2.49 18.64
N ASN A 518 43.09 3.73 18.60
CA ASN A 518 42.35 4.84 18.02
C ASN A 518 42.33 4.71 16.48
N ILE A 519 41.26 4.13 15.98
CA ILE A 519 40.97 3.96 14.55
C ILE A 519 40.27 5.19 13.93
N ASN A 520 39.90 6.20 14.73
CA ASN A 520 39.16 7.39 14.26
C ASN A 520 40.06 8.54 13.81
N ASN A 521 41.26 8.67 14.35
CA ASN A 521 41.94 9.96 14.38
C ASN A 521 42.55 10.49 13.06
N ASN A 522 42.43 9.83 11.89
CA ASN A 522 43.10 10.34 10.66
C ASN A 522 42.70 9.73 9.29
N GLN A 523 41.49 9.20 9.05
CA GLN A 523 41.34 8.25 7.93
C GLN A 523 40.12 8.32 7.00
N LEU A 524 39.18 9.25 7.13
CA LEU A 524 38.32 9.55 5.97
C LEU A 524 39.12 10.42 5.01
N ASN A 525 39.26 9.97 3.76
CA ASN A 525 39.96 10.76 2.78
C ASN A 525 39.11 11.99 2.40
N ASP A 526 39.67 13.19 2.52
CA ASP A 526 38.92 14.45 2.35
C ASP A 526 38.23 14.59 0.98
N GLU A 527 38.77 13.97 -0.07
CA GLU A 527 38.19 14.02 -1.43
C GLU A 527 37.07 13.01 -1.66
N THR A 528 37.10 11.87 -0.96
CA THR A 528 36.20 10.73 -1.26
C THR A 528 35.29 10.37 -0.10
N GLY A 529 35.56 10.81 1.12
CA GLY A 529 34.83 10.42 2.32
C GLY A 529 34.97 8.95 2.70
N ILE A 530 35.86 8.18 2.06
CA ILE A 530 36.06 6.75 2.29
C ILE A 530 37.20 6.53 3.29
N HIS A 531 37.02 5.57 4.19
CA HIS A 531 38.03 5.15 5.15
C HIS A 531 39.29 4.61 4.46
N CYS A 532 40.48 5.04 4.86
CA CYS A 532 41.69 4.73 4.12
C CYS A 532 41.98 3.21 4.05
N TYR A 533 41.68 2.46 5.12
CA TYR A 533 41.74 0.99 5.09
C TYR A 533 40.73 0.38 4.10
N ALA A 534 39.49 0.88 4.05
CA ALA A 534 38.49 0.41 3.09
C ALA A 534 38.94 0.72 1.65
N ARG A 535 39.51 1.89 1.40
CA ARG A 535 40.10 2.27 0.10
C ARG A 535 41.26 1.36 -0.29
N TRP A 536 42.13 1.02 0.66
CA TRP A 536 43.21 0.05 0.42
C TRP A 536 42.64 -1.34 0.10
N LEU A 537 41.65 -1.81 0.88
CA LEU A 537 41.00 -3.09 0.67
C LEU A 537 40.34 -3.17 -0.71
N MET A 538 39.64 -2.11 -1.15
CA MET A 538 39.05 -2.02 -2.49
C MET A 538 40.12 -2.09 -3.59
N LYS A 539 41.27 -1.43 -3.43
CA LYS A 539 42.38 -1.52 -4.40
C LYS A 539 42.99 -2.92 -4.49
N VAL A 540 43.01 -3.67 -3.40
CA VAL A 540 43.57 -5.03 -3.35
C VAL A 540 42.59 -6.08 -3.88
N ILE A 541 41.29 -5.83 -3.77
CA ILE A 541 40.23 -6.78 -4.17
C ILE A 541 39.71 -6.52 -5.60
N LEU A 542 39.66 -5.24 -6.04
CA LEU A 542 39.13 -4.83 -7.35
C LEU A 542 40.22 -4.43 -8.36
N GLY A 543 41.47 -4.23 -7.91
CA GLY A 543 42.64 -4.02 -8.76
C GLY A 543 43.39 -5.32 -8.96
#